data_AF-A0A9W4I447-F1
#
_entry.id   AF-A0A9W4I447-F1
#
_cell.length_a   1.000
_cell.length_b   1.000
_cell.length_c   1.000
_cell.angle_alpha   90.00
_cell.angle_beta   90.00
_cell.angle_gamma   90.00
#
_symmetry.space_group_name_H-M   'P 1'
#
loop_
_entity.id
_entity.type
_entity.pdbx_description
1 polymer ?
#
loop_
_entity_poly.entity_id
_entity_poly.type
_entity_poly.pdbx_seq_one_letter_code
_entity_poly.pdbx_strand_id
1 'polypeptide(L)'
;MYGSLPRNRAYLLTQLRTGHNWLSTYAKKFGFRDNDRCECGAQETVSHVLLECPKLRDLRIELRRSVGDALNSVSSLLGGSTEGERGNPDTVSRAKTVQAVLDFAEAS
;
A
#
# COMPACT_ATOMS: atom_id res chain seq x y z
N MET A 1 12.15 10.04 8.27
CA MET A 1 11.19 10.21 7.16
C MET A 1 9.76 9.81 7.50
N TYR A 2 9.46 8.84 8.39
CA TYR A 2 8.07 8.50 8.78
C TYR A 2 7.86 8.22 10.29
N GLY A 3 8.78 8.69 11.15
CA GLY A 3 8.87 8.27 12.56
C GLY A 3 9.57 6.92 12.73
N SER A 4 9.60 6.39 13.96
CA SER A 4 10.13 5.05 14.25
C SER A 4 9.06 3.99 13.96
N LEU A 5 9.11 3.38 12.78
CA LEU A 5 8.30 2.20 12.47
C LEU A 5 8.88 0.97 13.19
N PRO A 6 8.04 0.12 13.81
CA PRO A 6 8.44 -1.21 14.21
C PRO A 6 9.07 -1.99 13.05
N ARG A 7 10.00 -2.91 13.36
CA ARG A 7 10.79 -3.64 12.35
C ARG A 7 9.90 -4.34 11.31
N ASN A 8 8.83 -5.00 11.76
CA ASN A 8 7.87 -5.69 10.90
C ASN A 8 7.17 -4.71 9.93
N ARG A 9 6.76 -3.53 10.41
CA ARG A 9 6.12 -2.50 9.60
C ARG A 9 7.07 -1.87 8.58
N ALA A 10 8.34 -1.69 8.94
CA ALA A 10 9.37 -1.25 8.00
C ALA A 10 9.61 -2.28 6.87
N TYR A 11 9.55 -3.58 7.19
CA TYR A 11 9.61 -4.63 6.17
C TYR A 11 8.39 -4.63 5.27
N LEU A 12 7.20 -4.58 5.85
CA LEU A 12 5.94 -4.51 5.12
C LEU A 12 5.92 -3.34 4.12
N LEU A 13 6.32 -2.14 4.57
CA LEU A 13 6.43 -0.97 3.70
C LEU A 13 7.42 -1.21 2.53
N THR A 14 8.56 -1.82 2.82
CA THR A 14 9.57 -2.17 1.80
C THR A 14 9.03 -3.17 0.78
N GLN A 15 8.33 -4.19 1.23
CA GLN A 15 7.70 -5.21 0.37
C GLN A 15 6.62 -4.61 -0.53
N LEU A 16 5.81 -3.69 -0.01
CA LEU A 16 4.80 -2.98 -0.80
C LEU A 16 5.43 -2.06 -1.84
N ARG A 17 6.50 -1.33 -1.48
CA ARG A 17 7.22 -0.43 -2.40
C ARG A 17 7.93 -1.14 -3.54
N THR A 18 8.52 -2.29 -3.25
CA THR A 18 9.31 -3.06 -4.23
C THR A 18 8.48 -4.04 -5.04
N GLY A 19 7.24 -4.30 -4.61
CA GLY A 19 6.43 -5.38 -5.17
C GLY A 19 6.92 -6.78 -4.79
N HIS A 20 8.00 -6.89 -3.99
CA HIS A 20 8.51 -8.15 -3.46
C HIS A 20 7.74 -8.55 -2.21
N ASN A 21 6.49 -8.97 -2.40
CA ASN A 21 5.53 -9.21 -1.33
C ASN A 21 4.80 -10.55 -1.51
N TRP A 22 3.86 -10.86 -0.62
CA TRP A 22 3.14 -12.14 -0.61
C TRP A 22 2.01 -12.23 -1.64
N LEU A 23 1.70 -11.15 -2.35
CA LEU A 23 0.57 -11.10 -3.27
C LEU A 23 0.77 -12.07 -4.43
N SER A 24 -0.34 -12.59 -4.95
CA SER A 24 -0.36 -13.71 -5.89
C SER A 24 0.44 -13.43 -7.16
N THR A 25 0.49 -12.18 -7.64
CA THR A 25 1.32 -11.83 -8.79
C THR A 25 2.81 -12.08 -8.55
N TYR A 26 3.35 -11.68 -7.38
CA TYR A 26 4.74 -11.98 -7.03
C TYR A 26 4.92 -13.47 -6.73
N ALA A 27 4.02 -14.05 -5.94
CA ALA A 27 4.09 -15.46 -5.57
C ALA A 27 4.10 -16.39 -6.79
N LYS A 28 3.25 -16.13 -7.80
CA LYS A 28 3.24 -16.90 -9.06
C LYS A 28 4.53 -16.77 -9.85
N LYS A 29 5.12 -15.57 -9.90
CA LYS A 29 6.39 -15.33 -10.62
C LYS A 29 7.52 -16.23 -10.13
N PHE A 30 7.51 -16.61 -8.85
CA PHE A 30 8.50 -17.50 -8.23
C PHE A 30 8.00 -18.92 -7.98
N GLY A 31 6.81 -19.28 -8.49
CA GLY A 31 6.26 -20.63 -8.38
C GLY A 31 5.69 -20.98 -7.00
N PHE A 32 5.42 -20.00 -6.14
CA PHE A 32 4.79 -20.22 -4.83
C PHE A 32 3.26 -20.34 -4.90
N ARG A 33 2.64 -19.92 -6.01
CA ARG A 33 1.21 -20.07 -6.30
C ARG A 33 0.99 -20.41 -7.77
N ASP A 34 -0.06 -21.18 -8.05
CA ASP A 34 -0.41 -21.59 -9.42
C ASP A 34 -1.02 -20.45 -10.25
N ASN A 35 -1.63 -19.46 -9.59
CA ASN A 35 -2.24 -18.32 -10.24
C ASN A 35 -1.93 -17.00 -9.51
N ASP A 36 -2.20 -15.91 -10.20
CA ASP A 36 -1.97 -14.53 -9.79
C ASP A 36 -3.27 -13.81 -9.41
N ARG A 37 -4.30 -14.56 -9.04
CA ARG A 37 -5.63 -14.02 -8.81
C ARG A 37 -5.87 -13.72 -7.33
N CYS A 38 -6.49 -12.56 -7.10
CA CYS A 38 -7.09 -12.21 -5.82
C CYS A 38 -8.38 -13.00 -5.65
N GLU A 39 -8.88 -13.09 -4.41
CA GLU A 39 -10.17 -13.73 -4.11
C GLU A 39 -11.34 -13.10 -4.86
N CYS A 40 -11.23 -11.84 -5.26
CA CYS A 40 -12.25 -11.19 -6.08
C CYS A 40 -12.19 -11.58 -7.58
N GLY A 41 -11.21 -12.39 -7.98
CA GLY A 41 -11.01 -12.88 -9.34
C GLY A 41 -10.13 -12.01 -10.25
N ALA A 42 -9.77 -10.79 -9.83
CA ALA A 42 -8.84 -9.92 -10.55
C ALA A 42 -7.37 -10.31 -10.27
N GLN A 43 -6.43 -9.72 -11.00
CA GLN A 43 -5.01 -9.93 -10.74
C GLN A 43 -4.59 -9.26 -9.41
N GLU A 44 -3.94 -10.02 -8.52
CA GLU A 44 -3.57 -9.56 -7.18
C GLU A 44 -2.25 -8.78 -7.15
N THR A 45 -2.36 -7.48 -7.42
CA THR A 45 -1.24 -6.52 -7.34
C THR A 45 -1.40 -5.57 -6.15
N VAL A 46 -0.33 -4.85 -5.80
CA VAL A 46 -0.38 -3.80 -4.75
C VAL A 46 -1.42 -2.73 -5.12
N SER A 47 -1.45 -2.30 -6.39
CA SER A 47 -2.44 -1.35 -6.89
C SER A 47 -3.85 -1.86 -6.71
N HIS A 48 -4.08 -3.14 -7.05
CA HIS A 48 -5.37 -3.76 -6.90
C HIS A 48 -5.84 -3.79 -5.45
N VAL A 49 -5.00 -4.29 -4.54
CA VAL A 49 -5.31 -4.40 -3.12
C VAL A 49 -5.59 -3.03 -2.50
N LEU A 50 -4.75 -2.03 -2.77
CA LEU A 50 -4.87 -0.71 -2.17
C LEU A 50 -6.00 0.15 -2.75
N LEU A 51 -6.33 0.02 -4.04
CA LEU A 51 -7.19 0.97 -4.76
C LEU A 51 -8.47 0.37 -5.35
N GLU A 52 -8.48 -0.90 -5.72
CA GLU A 52 -9.49 -1.45 -6.64
C GLU A 52 -10.30 -2.61 -6.05
N CYS A 53 -9.70 -3.41 -5.16
CA CYS A 53 -10.27 -4.69 -4.74
C CYS A 53 -11.65 -4.51 -4.09
N PRO A 54 -12.74 -5.02 -4.68
CA PRO A 54 -14.10 -4.79 -4.18
C PRO A 54 -14.33 -5.49 -2.83
N LYS A 55 -13.59 -6.57 -2.53
CA LYS A 55 -13.63 -7.27 -1.24
C LYS A 55 -13.05 -6.43 -0.11
N LEU A 56 -12.12 -5.54 -0.41
CA LEU A 56 -11.48 -4.64 0.56
C LEU A 56 -12.13 -3.25 0.58
N ARG A 57 -13.37 -3.12 0.07
CA ARG A 57 -14.04 -1.83 -0.05
C ARG A 57 -14.22 -1.13 1.30
N ASP A 58 -14.60 -1.87 2.34
CA ASP A 58 -14.88 -1.29 3.65
C ASP A 58 -13.57 -0.80 4.31
N LEU A 59 -12.51 -1.62 4.28
CA LEU A 59 -11.17 -1.20 4.71
C LEU A 59 -10.66 0.01 3.92
N ARG A 60 -10.95 0.09 2.62
CA ARG A 60 -10.54 1.22 1.78
C ARG A 60 -11.32 2.49 2.09
N ILE A 61 -12.58 2.39 2.53
CA ILE A 61 -13.34 3.55 3.02
C ILE A 61 -12.66 4.12 4.28
N GLU A 62 -12.22 3.26 5.20
CA GLU A 62 -11.49 3.67 6.40
C GLU A 62 -10.12 4.27 6.08
N LEU A 63 -9.39 3.65 5.14
CA LEU A 63 -8.14 4.17 4.63
C LEU A 63 -8.35 5.58 4.04
N ARG A 64 -9.38 5.76 3.21
CA ARG A 64 -9.70 7.06 2.59
C ARG A 64 -10.07 8.13 3.60
N ARG A 65 -10.77 7.78 4.69
CA ARG A 65 -11.02 8.71 5.82
C ARG A 65 -9.72 9.15 6.50
N SER A 66 -8.72 8.28 6.54
CA SER A 66 -7.44 8.55 7.21
C SER A 66 -6.47 9.36 6.37
N VAL A 67 -6.42 9.11 5.05
CA VAL A 67 -5.42 9.70 4.13
C VAL A 67 -6.00 10.80 3.22
N GLY A 68 -7.32 10.96 3.15
CA GLY A 68 -7.98 11.96 2.31
C GLY A 68 -7.69 11.77 0.81
N ASP A 69 -7.34 12.87 0.14
CA ASP A 69 -7.08 12.90 -1.31
C ASP A 69 -5.73 12.25 -1.71
N ALA A 70 -4.89 11.87 -0.74
CA ALA A 70 -3.65 11.12 -1.00
C ALA A 70 -3.88 9.70 -1.57
N LEU A 71 -5.14 9.24 -1.58
CA LEU A 71 -5.57 7.97 -2.19
C LEU A 71 -5.65 8.04 -3.73
N ASN A 72 -4.87 8.93 -4.36
CA ASN A 72 -4.87 9.14 -5.82
C ASN A 72 -3.76 8.34 -6.54
N SER A 73 -2.74 7.85 -5.83
CA SER A 73 -1.72 6.98 -6.40
C SER A 73 -1.09 6.05 -5.36
N VAL A 74 -0.64 4.87 -5.81
CA VAL A 74 0.12 3.93 -4.96
C VAL A 74 1.41 4.58 -4.45
N SER A 75 2.06 5.41 -5.26
CA SER A 75 3.27 6.14 -4.85
C SER A 75 3.00 7.04 -3.64
N SER A 76 1.95 7.86 -3.70
CA SER A 76 1.52 8.74 -2.60
C SER A 76 1.22 7.95 -1.33
N LEU A 77 0.47 6.85 -1.45
CA LEU A 77 0.11 5.97 -0.34
C LEU A 77 1.33 5.34 0.34
N LEU A 78 2.31 4.94 -0.46
CA LEU A 78 3.55 4.33 0.04
C LEU A 78 4.60 5.38 0.41
N GLY A 79 4.21 6.65 0.55
CA GLY A 79 5.06 7.73 1.04
C GLY A 79 6.04 8.27 0.00
N GLY A 80 5.80 8.05 -1.28
CA GLY A 80 6.47 8.74 -2.38
C GLY A 80 6.21 10.26 -2.34
N SER A 81 7.11 11.02 -2.94
CA SER A 81 6.93 12.47 -3.14
C SER A 81 6.71 12.68 -4.64
N THR A 82 5.78 13.54 -5.04
CA THR A 82 5.76 14.06 -6.41
C THR A 82 7.01 14.92 -6.58
N GLU A 83 8.03 14.40 -7.24
CA GLU A 83 9.24 15.18 -7.55
C GLU A 83 8.85 16.32 -8.49
N GLY A 84 8.82 17.55 -7.98
CA GLY A 84 8.49 18.75 -8.76
C GLY A 84 8.00 19.96 -7.96
N GLU A 85 7.45 19.75 -6.77
CA GLU A 85 6.95 20.87 -5.95
C GLU A 85 8.03 21.39 -5.00
N ARG A 86 8.48 22.62 -5.24
CA ARG A 86 9.47 23.37 -4.43
C ARG A 86 8.90 23.74 -3.05
N GLY A 87 8.62 22.75 -2.21
CA GLY A 87 8.12 22.92 -0.85
C GLY A 87 8.74 21.92 0.12
N ASN A 88 8.79 22.28 1.41
CA ASN A 88 9.14 21.31 2.45
C ASN A 88 8.06 20.22 2.48
N PRO A 89 8.39 18.94 2.25
CA PRO A 89 7.40 17.89 2.27
C PRO A 89 6.79 17.79 3.67
N ASP A 90 5.46 17.85 3.77
CA ASP A 90 4.75 17.60 5.01
C ASP A 90 5.00 16.16 5.48
N THR A 91 5.99 16.03 6.35
CA THR A 91 6.51 14.75 6.82
C THR A 91 5.55 14.10 7.81
N VAL A 92 4.72 14.91 8.50
CA VAL A 92 3.71 14.43 9.45
C VAL A 92 2.56 13.80 8.67
N SER A 93 2.03 14.47 7.66
CA SER A 93 0.98 13.92 6.80
C SER A 93 1.45 12.64 6.09
N ARG A 94 2.67 12.63 5.55
CA ARG A 94 3.25 11.42 4.93
C ARG A 94 3.39 10.26 5.90
N ALA A 95 3.85 10.52 7.14
CA ALA A 95 3.95 9.50 8.16
C ALA A 95 2.57 8.91 8.50
N LYS A 96 1.55 9.76 8.66
CA LYS A 96 0.17 9.34 8.91
C LYS A 96 -0.39 8.50 7.77
N THR A 97 -0.15 8.90 6.53
CA THR A 97 -0.55 8.13 5.33
C THR A 97 0.09 6.75 5.31
N VAL A 98 1.40 6.68 5.53
CA VAL A 98 2.12 5.40 5.59
C VAL A 98 1.59 4.50 6.70
N GLN A 99 1.33 5.04 7.90
CA GLN A 99 0.75 4.26 9.00
C GLN A 99 -0.62 3.70 8.62
N ALA A 100 -1.52 4.52 8.06
CA ALA A 100 -2.85 4.07 7.66
C ALA A 100 -2.79 2.97 6.59
N VAL A 101 -1.83 3.04 5.65
CA VAL A 101 -1.64 1.99 4.63
C VAL A 101 -1.12 0.69 5.26
N LEU A 102 -0.27 0.78 6.28
CA LEU A 102 0.21 -0.39 7.01
C LEU A 102 -0.91 -1.02 7.84
N ASP A 103 -1.75 -0.22 8.48
CA ASP A 103 -2.94 -0.70 9.19
C ASP A 103 -3.90 -1.42 8.22
N PHE A 104 -4.12 -0.84 7.03
CA PHE A 104 -4.91 -1.47 5.96
C PHE A 104 -4.31 -2.81 5.52
N ALA A 105 -2.99 -2.86 5.27
CA ALA A 105 -2.32 -4.06 4.78
C ALA A 105 -2.24 -5.18 5.83
N GLU A 106 -2.24 -4.86 7.12
CA GLU A 106 -2.32 -5.83 8.21
C GLU A 106 -3.75 -6.40 8.38
N ALA A 107 -4.76 -5.67 7.90
CA ALA A 107 -6.18 -6.07 7.99
C ALA A 107 -6.74 -6.71 6.70
N SER A 108 -5.99 -6.67 5.60
CA SER A 108 -6.40 -7.15 4.27
C SER A 108 -6.15 -8.62 4.02
#